data_AF-A0A8H9XFI5-F1
#
_entry.id   AF-A0A8H9XFI5-F1
#
_cell.length_a   1.000
_cell.length_b   1.000
_cell.length_c   1.000
_cell.angle_alpha   90.00
_cell.angle_beta   90.00
_cell.angle_gamma   90.00
#
_symmetry.space_group_name_H-M   'P 1'
#
loop_
_entity.id
_entity.type
_entity.pdbx_description
1 polymer ?
#
loop_
_entity_poly.entity_id
_entity_poly.type
_entity_poly.pdbx_seq_one_letter_code
_entity_poly.pdbx_strand_id
1 'polypeptide(L)'
;MADSAKEKLVDFLKERAFDPVLDASPEGRSDTEKEKLEHVQRATRSEIDRFEGYDSAHEVVVNFKRDLDSEPAQRVHRELKDLGLPTLNDIAGDFENEAQKLGVA
;
A
#
# COMPACT_ATOMS: atom_id res chain seq x y z
N MET A 1 6.95 22.21 -9.76
CA MET A 1 6.66 22.14 -8.32
C MET A 1 6.30 20.70 -8.06
N ALA A 2 6.92 20.04 -7.09
CA ALA A 2 6.45 18.72 -6.67
C ALA A 2 4.96 18.87 -6.33
N ASP A 3 4.13 18.00 -6.90
CA ASP A 3 2.71 18.02 -6.64
C ASP A 3 2.51 17.66 -5.16
N SER A 4 2.31 18.68 -4.31
CA SER A 4 2.15 18.49 -2.86
C SER A 4 0.99 17.56 -2.50
N ALA A 5 0.03 17.35 -3.42
CA ALA A 5 -1.02 16.36 -3.23
C ALA A 5 -0.51 14.94 -3.48
N LYS A 6 0.38 14.73 -4.46
CA LYS A 6 1.03 13.44 -4.71
C LYS A 6 1.80 12.98 -3.47
N GLU A 7 2.70 13.84 -2.97
CA GLU A 7 3.54 13.52 -1.80
C GLU A 7 2.66 13.11 -0.60
N LYS A 8 1.63 13.90 -0.29
CA LYS A 8 0.68 13.59 0.79
C LYS A 8 -0.06 12.27 0.61
N LEU A 9 -0.50 11.95 -0.62
CA LEU A 9 -1.18 10.68 -0.88
C LEU A 9 -0.21 9.49 -0.75
N VAL A 10 1.03 9.63 -1.24
CA VAL A 10 2.04 8.58 -1.11
C VAL A 10 2.43 8.36 0.35
N ASP A 11 2.63 9.44 1.11
CA ASP A 11 2.94 9.37 2.54
C ASP A 11 1.79 8.73 3.32
N PHE A 12 0.54 9.06 2.97
CA PHE A 12 -0.63 8.39 3.54
C PHE A 12 -0.59 6.87 3.32
N LEU A 13 -0.26 6.41 2.10
CA LEU A 13 -0.15 4.98 1.80
C LEU A 13 0.97 4.31 2.60
N LYS A 14 2.12 4.99 2.74
CA LYS A 14 3.24 4.50 3.54
C LYS A 14 2.83 4.31 4.99
N GLU A 15 2.33 5.35 5.63
CA GLU A 15 1.97 5.32 7.05
C GLU A 15 0.87 4.31 7.36
N ARG A 16 -0.11 4.15 6.47
CA ARG A 16 -1.32 3.36 6.76
C ARG A 16 -1.28 1.92 6.27
N ALA A 17 -0.48 1.61 5.24
CA ALA A 17 -0.44 0.28 4.65
C ALA A 17 0.98 -0.28 4.48
N PHE A 18 1.96 0.52 4.08
CA PHE A 18 3.28 -0.04 3.73
C PHE A 18 4.22 -0.18 4.94
N ASP A 19 4.38 0.85 5.76
CA ASP A 19 5.27 0.83 6.92
C ASP A 19 4.88 -0.27 7.92
N PRO A 20 3.58 -0.50 8.25
CA PRO A 20 3.20 -1.63 9.10
C PRO A 20 3.65 -3.00 8.56
N VAL A 21 3.74 -3.16 7.23
CA VAL A 21 4.21 -4.40 6.59
C VAL A 21 5.74 -4.49 6.65
N LEU A 22 6.43 -3.37 6.42
CA LEU A 22 7.90 -3.32 6.45
C LEU A 22 8.46 -3.47 7.87
N ASP A 23 7.75 -2.97 8.88
CA ASP A 23 8.14 -3.02 10.28
C ASP A 23 7.75 -4.33 10.98
N ALA A 24 6.90 -5.14 10.34
CA ALA A 24 6.47 -6.41 10.89
C ALA A 24 7.67 -7.36 11.13
N SER A 25 7.80 -7.84 12.36
CA SER A 25 8.90 -8.73 12.76
C SER A 25 8.64 -10.19 12.36
N PRO A 26 9.70 -10.94 11.94
CA PRO A 26 9.63 -12.39 11.74
C PRO A 26 9.73 -13.19 13.05
N GLU A 27 10.04 -12.55 14.18
CA GLU A 27 10.20 -13.24 15.47
C GLU A 27 8.88 -13.86 15.94
N GLY A 28 8.95 -15.09 16.47
CA GLY A 28 7.77 -15.82 16.95
C GLY A 28 6.87 -16.41 15.86
N ARG A 29 7.14 -16.14 14.58
CA ARG A 29 6.40 -16.71 13.44
C ARG A 29 6.90 -18.11 13.06
N SER A 30 6.03 -18.92 12.48
CA SER A 30 6.40 -20.18 11.82
C SER A 30 7.24 -19.93 10.56
N ASP A 31 7.95 -20.95 10.06
CA ASP A 31 8.80 -20.77 8.88
C ASP A 31 8.00 -20.39 7.63
N THR A 32 6.81 -20.97 7.45
CA THR A 32 5.87 -20.58 6.38
C THR A 32 5.42 -19.12 6.49
N GLU A 33 5.17 -18.63 7.71
CA GLU A 33 4.81 -17.22 7.92
C GLU A 33 5.99 -16.28 7.68
N LYS A 34 7.22 -16.70 8.00
CA LYS A 34 8.43 -15.92 7.67
C LYS A 34 8.62 -15.79 6.16
N GLU A 35 8.44 -16.89 5.42
CA GLU A 35 8.50 -16.88 3.96
C GLU A 35 7.43 -15.96 3.35
N LYS A 36 6.19 -16.03 3.84
CA LYS A 36 5.11 -15.10 3.45
C LYS A 36 5.48 -13.66 3.77
N LEU A 37 5.97 -13.40 4.98
CA LEU A 37 6.35 -12.05 5.42
C LEU A 37 7.44 -11.46 4.51
N GLU A 38 8.48 -12.24 4.21
CA GLU A 38 9.55 -11.81 3.31
C GLU A 38 9.01 -11.50 1.89
N HIS A 39 8.09 -12.34 1.40
CA HIS A 39 7.44 -12.11 0.10
C HIS A 39 6.62 -10.81 0.08
N VAL A 40 5.76 -10.58 1.07
CA VAL A 40 4.93 -9.36 1.11
C VAL A 40 5.77 -8.10 1.37
N GLN A 41 6.86 -8.18 2.15
CA GLN A 41 7.78 -7.06 2.35
C GLN A 41 8.50 -6.67 1.05
N ARG A 42 8.92 -7.66 0.25
CA ARG A 42 9.49 -7.38 -1.09
C ARG A 42 8.47 -6.73 -2.01
N ALA A 43 7.25 -7.28 -2.08
CA ALA A 43 6.19 -6.71 -2.90
C ALA A 43 5.85 -5.27 -2.47
N THR A 44 5.81 -5.01 -1.16
CA THR A 44 5.55 -3.68 -0.59
C THR A 44 6.61 -2.65 -0.99
N ARG A 45 7.90 -3.02 -0.99
CA ARG A 45 8.96 -2.11 -1.47
C ARG A 45 8.78 -1.75 -2.94
N SER A 46 8.47 -2.73 -3.80
CA SER A 46 8.20 -2.48 -5.22
C SER A 46 6.96 -1.58 -5.43
N GLU A 47 5.95 -1.71 -4.57
CA GLU A 47 4.77 -0.85 -4.59
C GLU A 47 5.09 0.59 -4.18
N ILE A 48 5.91 0.80 -3.15
CA ILE A 48 6.39 2.14 -2.77
C ILE A 48 7.11 2.79 -3.96
N ASP A 49 8.08 2.09 -4.57
CA ASP A 49 8.83 2.60 -5.72
C ASP A 49 7.89 2.99 -6.88
N ARG A 50 6.83 2.20 -7.11
CA ARG A 50 5.83 2.47 -8.15
C ARG A 50 5.01 3.72 -7.85
N PHE A 51 4.52 3.88 -6.61
CA PHE A 51 3.74 5.06 -6.22
C PHE A 51 4.57 6.33 -6.17
N GLU A 52 5.81 6.25 -5.69
CA GLU A 52 6.78 7.35 -5.73
C GLU A 52 7.16 7.74 -7.17
N GLY A 53 7.12 6.79 -8.10
CA GLY A 53 7.44 6.99 -9.51
C GLY A 53 6.35 7.69 -10.34
N TYR A 54 5.12 7.81 -9.86
CA TYR A 54 4.04 8.47 -10.61
C TYR A 54 4.27 9.98 -10.79
N ASP A 55 3.78 10.54 -11.90
CA ASP A 55 4.03 11.93 -12.26
C ASP A 55 3.09 12.92 -11.57
N SER A 56 1.94 12.45 -11.07
CA SER A 56 0.91 13.32 -10.46
C SER A 56 0.08 12.64 -9.38
N ALA A 57 -0.62 13.45 -8.56
CA ALA A 57 -1.59 12.94 -7.60
C ALA A 57 -2.75 12.16 -8.25
N HIS A 58 -3.17 12.58 -9.44
CA HIS A 58 -4.23 11.90 -10.18
C HIS A 58 -3.82 10.47 -10.57
N GLU A 59 -2.58 10.28 -11.01
CA GLU A 59 -2.06 8.95 -11.31
C GLU A 59 -2.01 8.05 -10.07
N VAL A 60 -1.64 8.60 -8.91
CA VAL A 60 -1.68 7.86 -7.64
C VAL A 60 -3.10 7.38 -7.34
N VAL A 61 -4.11 8.26 -7.45
CA VAL A 61 -5.52 7.90 -7.18
C VAL A 61 -6.04 6.86 -8.17
N VAL A 62 -5.80 7.05 -9.47
CA VAL A 62 -6.28 6.12 -10.51
C VAL A 62 -5.65 4.74 -10.34
N ASN A 63 -4.34 4.67 -10.11
CA ASN A 63 -3.67 3.40 -9.95
C ASN A 63 -4.05 2.73 -8.62
N PHE A 64 -4.15 3.48 -7.52
CA PHE A 64 -4.66 2.94 -6.25
C PHE A 64 -6.01 2.25 -6.42
N LYS A 65 -6.99 2.93 -7.04
CA LYS A 65 -8.32 2.37 -7.32
C LYS A 65 -8.23 1.09 -8.18
N ARG A 66 -7.36 1.08 -9.19
CA ARG A 66 -7.13 -0.10 -10.03
C ARG A 66 -6.55 -1.27 -9.25
N ASP A 67 -5.68 -1.01 -8.27
CA ASP A 67 -5.03 -2.06 -7.49
C ASP A 67 -5.98 -2.70 -6.49
N LEU A 68 -7.02 -2.01 -6.02
CA LEU A 68 -8.03 -2.58 -5.13
C LEU A 68 -8.68 -3.85 -5.71
N ASP A 69 -8.91 -3.87 -7.03
CA ASP A 69 -9.58 -4.96 -7.75
C ASP A 69 -8.64 -5.90 -8.52
N SER A 70 -7.33 -5.62 -8.51
CA SER A 70 -6.31 -6.34 -9.28
C SER A 70 -6.09 -7.77 -8.77
N GLU A 71 -6.13 -8.78 -9.66
CA GLU A 71 -5.82 -10.18 -9.31
C GLU A 71 -4.45 -10.36 -8.63
N PRO A 72 -3.34 -9.75 -9.12
CA PRO A 72 -2.06 -9.71 -8.40
C PRO A 72 -2.19 -9.17 -6.97
N ALA A 73 -2.91 -8.06 -6.78
CA ALA A 73 -3.11 -7.46 -5.47
C ALA A 73 -3.93 -8.37 -4.55
N GLN A 74 -4.92 -9.11 -5.07
CA GLN A 74 -5.69 -10.08 -4.28
C GLN A 74 -4.84 -11.22 -3.71
N ARG A 75 -3.76 -11.62 -4.39
CA ARG A 75 -2.82 -12.62 -3.83
C ARG A 75 -2.07 -12.04 -2.64
N VAL A 76 -1.46 -10.87 -2.81
CA VAL A 76 -0.70 -10.19 -1.73
C VAL A 76 -1.63 -9.83 -0.57
N HIS A 77 -2.85 -9.37 -0.83
CA HIS A 77 -3.86 -9.08 0.19
C HIS A 77 -4.23 -10.31 1.02
N ARG A 78 -4.34 -11.49 0.43
CA ARG A 78 -4.60 -12.73 1.18
C ARG A 78 -3.43 -13.05 2.12
N GLU A 79 -2.21 -12.95 1.64
CA GLU A 79 -1.02 -13.19 2.45
C GLU A 79 -0.88 -12.16 3.58
N LEU A 80 -1.17 -10.88 3.31
CA LEU A 80 -1.21 -9.83 4.33
C LEU A 80 -2.26 -10.12 5.41
N LYS A 81 -3.47 -10.53 5.01
CA LYS A 81 -4.54 -10.92 5.96
C LYS A 81 -4.16 -12.13 6.80
N ASP A 82 -3.56 -13.16 6.20
CA ASP A 82 -3.05 -14.33 6.93
C ASP A 82 -2.00 -13.92 7.99
N LEU A 83 -1.22 -12.88 7.71
CA LEU A 83 -0.17 -12.36 8.60
C LEU A 83 -0.69 -11.32 9.61
N GLY A 84 -1.98 -10.96 9.55
CA GLY A 84 -2.60 -9.93 10.38
C GLY A 84 -2.17 -8.49 10.04
N LEU A 85 -1.77 -8.25 8.78
CA LEU A 85 -1.24 -6.98 8.30
C LEU A 85 -2.27 -6.21 7.45
N PRO A 86 -2.19 -4.86 7.43
CA PRO A 86 -3.13 -4.04 6.67
C PRO A 86 -2.99 -4.25 5.16
N THR A 87 -4.09 -4.06 4.44
CA THR A 87 -4.18 -4.09 2.98
C THR A 87 -4.64 -2.75 2.43
N LEU A 88 -4.46 -2.52 1.13
CA LEU A 88 -4.98 -1.30 0.48
C LEU A 88 -6.52 -1.21 0.61
N ASN A 89 -7.20 -2.36 0.62
CA ASN A 89 -8.64 -2.43 0.84
C ASN A 89 -9.07 -1.95 2.23
N ASP A 90 -8.24 -2.15 3.26
CA ASP A 90 -8.57 -1.73 4.63
C ASP A 90 -8.51 -0.20 4.79
N ILE A 91 -7.73 0.48 3.94
CA ILE A 91 -7.53 1.93 3.98
C ILE A 91 -8.25 2.69 2.86
N ALA A 92 -8.98 1.99 1.98
CA ALA A 92 -9.55 2.56 0.76
C ALA A 92 -10.46 3.78 1.01
N GLY A 93 -11.33 3.69 2.02
CA GLY A 93 -12.23 4.80 2.37
C GLY A 93 -11.47 6.01 2.92
N ASP A 94 -10.45 5.79 3.75
CA ASP A 94 -9.64 6.89 4.30
C ASP A 94 -8.79 7.55 3.20
N PHE A 95 -8.24 6.75 2.28
CA PHE A 95 -7.50 7.25 1.12
C PHE A 95 -8.39 8.10 0.21
N GLU A 96 -9.61 7.63 -0.09
CA GLU A 96 -10.56 8.39 -0.92
C GLU A 96 -10.94 9.72 -0.25
N ASN A 97 -11.17 9.72 1.07
CA ASN A 97 -11.41 10.94 1.82
C ASN A 97 -10.21 11.91 1.75
N GLU A 98 -8.99 11.41 1.82
CA GLU A 98 -7.79 12.25 1.71
C GLU A 98 -7.64 12.84 0.30
N ALA A 99 -7.87 12.04 -0.74
CA ALA A 99 -7.89 12.51 -2.13
C ALA A 99 -8.95 13.60 -2.36
N GLN A 100 -10.14 13.47 -1.73
CA GLN A 100 -11.19 14.48 -1.81
C GLN A 100 -10.79 15.80 -1.15
N LYS A 101 -10.17 15.77 0.04
CA LYS A 101 -9.67 16.98 0.72
C LYS A 101 -8.61 17.72 -0.09
N LEU A 102 -7.79 16.96 -0.82
CA LEU A 102 -6.74 17.49 -1.69
C LEU A 102 -7.28 17.95 -3.06
N GLY A 103 -8.55 17.66 -3.37
CA GLY A 103 -9.20 18.06 -4.63
C GLY A 103 -8.79 17.22 -5.84
N VAL A 104 -8.37 15.96 -5.63
CA VAL A 104 -7.78 15.08 -6.67
C VAL A 104 -8.47 13.71 -6.78
N ALA A 105 -9.62 13.53 -6.14
CA ALA A 105 -10.38 12.28 -6.08
C ALA A 105 -10.96 11.80 -7.43
#